data_AF-A0A920DIM2-F1
#
_entry.id   AF-A0A920DIM2-F1
#
_cell.length_a   1.000
_cell.length_b   1.000
_cell.length_c   1.000
_cell.angle_alpha   90.00
_cell.angle_beta   90.00
_cell.angle_gamma   90.00
#
_symmetry.space_group_name_H-M   'P 1'
#
loop_
_entity.id
_entity.type
_entity.pdbx_description
1 polymer ?
#
loop_
_entity_poly.entity_id
_entity_poly.type
_entity_poly.pdbx_seq_one_letter_code
_entity_poly.pdbx_strand_id
1 'polypeptide(L)'
;MKPQQYKENVSRRNGYFYHEIYASNAPGVLVNDKVEELDSWLSVQDFGGDIKYGFQGQAEETEEVNEFLGVAGGTAIFVMLLMLLTQFNSFYQSLLILSAVVMSFVGVLLGLLITNKPFSSTMTGISIVTLAGIVVNNNIVLIDTFNRLKSDMPHEEITKIIKIACMQRLRPILLTTTTTILGLLPLALGLSVDIIGRDISVGSRVVDWWSNLAQSIVFGLSFSTLLTLIFTPAALSIPPKIKRFLEKREQLQINPQ
;
A
#
# COMPACT_ATOMS: atom_id res chain seq x y z
N MET A 1 28.92 50.70 -32.61
CA MET A 1 27.88 50.16 -31.69
C MET A 1 28.59 49.64 -30.46
N LYS A 2 28.30 50.18 -29.27
CA LYS A 2 28.81 49.61 -28.01
C LYS A 2 27.89 48.45 -27.62
N PRO A 3 28.42 47.26 -27.27
CA PRO A 3 27.59 46.15 -26.82
C PRO A 3 26.88 46.56 -25.52
N GLN A 4 25.54 46.50 -25.51
CA GLN A 4 24.75 46.65 -24.29
C GLN A 4 24.70 45.30 -23.58
N GLN A 5 25.04 45.28 -22.30
CA GLN A 5 24.88 44.10 -21.46
C GLN A 5 23.39 43.76 -21.32
N TYR A 6 23.01 42.61 -21.84
CA TYR A 6 21.71 41.99 -21.56
C TYR A 6 21.74 41.47 -20.14
N LYS A 7 21.15 42.22 -19.19
CA LYS A 7 21.01 41.76 -17.81
C LYS A 7 19.82 40.79 -17.77
N GLU A 8 20.10 39.49 -17.77
CA GLU A 8 19.12 38.52 -17.30
C GLU A 8 18.71 38.87 -15.87
N ASN A 9 17.42 38.67 -15.57
CA ASN A 9 16.89 38.88 -14.23
C ASN A 9 17.70 38.05 -13.23
N VAL A 10 18.32 38.74 -12.28
CA VAL A 10 19.16 38.10 -11.27
C VAL A 10 18.27 37.52 -10.20
N SER A 11 17.98 36.23 -10.30
CA SER A 11 17.18 35.51 -9.31
C SER A 11 18.05 35.00 -8.17
N ARG A 12 17.55 35.15 -6.94
CA ARG A 12 18.21 34.68 -5.72
C ARG A 12 17.29 33.75 -4.96
N ARG A 13 17.83 32.65 -4.43
CA ARG A 13 17.11 31.70 -3.56
C ARG A 13 18.04 31.26 -2.44
N ASN A 14 17.55 31.28 -1.20
CA ASN A 14 18.31 30.92 0.00
C ASN A 14 19.68 31.62 0.14
N GLY A 15 19.80 32.87 -0.34
CA GLY A 15 21.02 33.66 -0.27
C GLY A 15 22.04 33.44 -1.40
N TYR A 16 21.81 32.50 -2.31
CA TYR A 16 22.68 32.23 -3.46
C TYR A 16 22.08 32.77 -4.76
N PHE A 17 22.94 33.20 -5.69
CA PHE A 17 22.54 33.41 -7.08
C PHE A 17 22.38 32.04 -7.73
N TYR A 18 21.30 31.84 -8.47
CA TYR A 18 21.03 30.56 -9.14
C TYR A 18 20.72 30.79 -10.62
N HIS A 19 20.90 29.74 -11.41
CA HIS A 19 20.47 29.66 -12.80
C HIS A 19 19.66 28.38 -12.98
N GLU A 20 18.45 28.49 -13.54
CA GLU A 20 17.55 27.36 -13.75
C GLU A 20 17.75 26.77 -15.14
N ILE A 21 17.96 25.46 -15.18
CA ILE A 21 18.04 24.70 -16.42
C ILE A 21 16.81 23.81 -16.48
N TYR A 22 15.96 24.04 -17.48
CA TYR A 22 14.75 23.26 -17.70
C TYR A 22 15.01 22.12 -18.67
N ALA A 23 14.55 20.92 -18.32
CA ALA A 23 14.57 19.76 -19.19
C ALA A 23 13.25 19.00 -19.05
N SER A 24 12.79 18.38 -20.14
CA SER A 24 11.62 17.49 -20.15
C SER A 24 12.06 16.11 -20.59
N ASN A 25 11.45 15.08 -20.00
CA ASN A 25 11.70 13.69 -20.31
C ASN A 25 11.05 13.30 -21.65
N ALA A 26 11.67 12.36 -22.36
CA ALA A 26 11.04 11.71 -23.51
C ALA A 26 9.82 10.87 -23.06
N PRO A 27 8.80 10.67 -23.92
CA PRO A 27 7.65 9.85 -23.60
C PRO A 27 8.07 8.44 -23.16
N GLY A 28 7.54 7.97 -22.03
CA GLY A 28 7.81 6.62 -21.51
C GLY A 28 9.02 6.50 -20.59
N VAL A 29 9.76 7.59 -20.33
CA VAL A 29 10.88 7.62 -19.39
C VAL A 29 10.41 8.24 -18.06
N LEU A 30 10.73 7.62 -16.92
CA LEU A 30 10.39 8.20 -15.62
C LEU A 30 11.34 9.37 -15.29
N VAL A 31 10.79 10.41 -14.66
CA VAL A 31 11.58 11.57 -14.22
C VAL A 31 12.61 11.16 -13.17
N ASN A 32 12.22 10.32 -12.20
CA ASN A 32 13.13 9.86 -11.13
C ASN A 32 14.36 9.14 -11.68
N ASP A 33 14.19 8.20 -12.62
CA ASP A 33 15.31 7.47 -13.24
C ASP A 33 16.33 8.43 -13.87
N LYS A 34 15.85 9.51 -14.51
CA LYS A 34 16.73 10.52 -15.12
C LYS A 34 17.35 11.46 -14.10
N VAL A 35 16.65 11.79 -13.01
CA VAL A 35 17.20 12.56 -11.91
C VAL A 35 18.32 11.78 -11.21
N GLU A 36 18.14 10.47 -10.96
CA GLU A 36 19.18 9.61 -10.39
C GLU A 36 20.39 9.46 -11.33
N GLU A 37 20.15 9.31 -12.64
CA GLU A 37 21.21 9.27 -13.65
C GLU A 37 22.01 10.59 -13.69
N LEU A 38 21.31 11.73 -13.63
CA LEU A 38 21.93 13.05 -13.59
C LEU A 38 22.68 13.28 -12.28
N ASP A 39 22.13 12.89 -11.13
CA ASP A 39 22.80 13.04 -9.84
C ASP A 39 24.09 12.21 -9.78
N SER A 40 24.02 10.97 -10.27
CA SER A 40 25.19 10.11 -10.40
C SER A 40 26.26 10.73 -11.31
N TRP A 41 25.86 11.38 -12.40
CA TRP A 41 26.78 12.08 -13.28
C TRP A 41 27.37 13.35 -12.64
N LEU A 42 26.53 14.17 -12.01
CA LEU A 42 26.90 15.45 -11.36
C LEU A 42 27.83 15.22 -10.17
N SER A 43 27.64 14.16 -9.39
CA SER A 43 28.47 13.84 -8.22
C SER A 43 29.94 13.55 -8.57
N VAL A 44 30.23 13.16 -9.83
CA VAL A 44 31.58 12.86 -10.32
C VAL A 44 32.24 14.10 -10.96
N GLN A 45 31.47 15.14 -11.28
CA GLN A 45 32.01 16.36 -11.88
C GLN A 45 32.52 17.33 -10.81
N ASP A 46 33.66 17.97 -11.08
CA ASP A 46 34.17 19.06 -10.26
C ASP A 46 33.68 20.40 -10.84
N PHE A 47 32.73 21.02 -10.16
CA PHE A 47 32.19 22.33 -10.52
C PHE A 47 32.94 23.50 -9.87
N GLY A 48 34.00 23.23 -9.11
CA GLY A 48 34.64 24.21 -8.22
C GLY A 48 33.84 24.44 -6.94
N GLY A 49 34.52 24.70 -5.83
CA GLY A 49 33.95 24.65 -4.47
C GLY A 49 32.81 25.62 -4.13
N ASP A 50 32.45 26.55 -5.03
CA ASP A 50 31.40 27.56 -4.81
C ASP A 50 30.09 27.24 -5.55
N ILE A 51 30.03 26.20 -6.40
CA ILE A 51 28.82 25.85 -7.15
C ILE A 51 28.09 24.69 -6.46
N LYS A 52 26.86 24.94 -6.02
CA LYS A 52 25.93 23.93 -5.53
C LYS A 52 24.87 23.66 -6.58
N TYR A 53 24.55 22.39 -6.81
CA TYR A 53 23.43 21.99 -7.63
C TYR A 53 22.30 21.41 -6.76
N GLY A 54 21.09 21.42 -7.27
CA GLY A 54 19.93 20.81 -6.64
C GLY A 54 18.84 20.60 -7.69
N PHE A 55 18.11 19.50 -7.56
CA PHE A 55 16.96 19.24 -8.43
C PHE A 55 15.74 19.96 -7.88
N GLN A 56 14.94 20.55 -8.76
CA GLN A 56 13.72 21.29 -8.41
C GLN A 56 12.57 20.88 -9.32
N GLY A 57 11.36 21.32 -8.95
CA GLY A 57 10.13 20.98 -9.67
C GLY A 57 9.63 19.59 -9.28
N GLN A 58 9.39 18.73 -10.26
CA GLN A 58 8.73 17.43 -10.02
C GLN A 58 9.53 16.50 -9.08
N ALA A 59 10.86 16.60 -9.04
CA ALA A 59 11.70 15.80 -8.15
C ALA A 59 11.51 16.20 -6.67
N GLU A 60 11.59 17.51 -6.39
CA GLU A 60 11.37 18.09 -5.05
C GLU A 60 9.94 17.79 -4.57
N GLU A 61 8.92 17.99 -5.43
CA GLU A 61 7.53 17.64 -5.12
C GLU A 61 7.36 16.14 -4.83
N THR A 62 8.07 15.26 -5.53
CA THR A 62 7.99 13.81 -5.32
C THR A 62 8.64 13.40 -4.00
N GLU A 63 9.77 14.01 -3.64
CA GLU A 63 10.46 13.77 -2.38
C GLU A 63 9.62 14.23 -1.18
N GLU A 64 9.05 15.43 -1.24
CA GLU A 64 8.12 15.95 -0.22
C GLU A 64 6.91 15.03 -0.05
N VAL A 65 6.32 14.57 -1.17
CA VAL A 65 5.19 13.63 -1.14
C VAL A 65 5.60 12.28 -0.53
N ASN A 66 6.80 11.77 -0.83
CA ASN A 66 7.31 10.53 -0.25
C ASN A 66 7.47 10.63 1.27
N GLU A 67 8.08 11.71 1.76
CA GLU A 67 8.25 11.95 3.19
C GLU A 67 6.90 12.06 3.89
N PHE A 68 6.00 12.88 3.33
CA PHE A 68 4.64 13.02 3.86
C PHE A 68 3.89 11.69 3.92
N LEU A 69 3.91 10.90 2.83
CA LEU A 69 3.25 9.61 2.78
C LEU A 69 3.88 8.58 3.72
N GLY A 70 5.20 8.61 3.90
CA GLY A 70 5.90 7.76 4.86
C GLY A 70 5.45 8.03 6.30
N VAL A 71 5.45 9.30 6.71
CA VAL A 71 5.01 9.72 8.04
C VAL A 71 3.51 9.47 8.24
N ALA A 72 2.68 9.83 7.25
CA ALA A 72 1.24 9.62 7.32
C ALA A 72 0.86 8.13 7.36
N GLY A 73 1.49 7.31 6.53
CA GLY A 73 1.28 5.86 6.49
C GLY A 73 1.71 5.18 7.79
N GLY A 74 2.88 5.53 8.31
CA GLY A 74 3.36 5.03 9.61
C GLY A 74 2.44 5.43 10.76
N THR A 75 2.00 6.68 10.80
CA THR A 75 1.06 7.19 11.79
C THR A 75 -0.30 6.49 11.69
N ALA A 76 -0.82 6.27 10.47
CA ALA A 76 -2.07 5.56 10.25
C ALA A 76 -2.01 4.11 10.74
N ILE A 77 -0.93 3.39 10.45
CA ILE A 77 -0.70 2.02 10.95
C ILE A 77 -0.61 2.00 12.48
N PHE A 78 0.07 2.98 13.08
CA PHE A 78 0.17 3.09 14.53
C PHE A 78 -1.18 3.35 15.19
N VAL A 79 -1.97 4.29 14.67
CA VAL A 79 -3.33 4.57 15.16
C VAL A 79 -4.24 3.34 14.97
N MET A 80 -4.14 2.66 13.81
CA MET A 80 -4.86 1.40 13.58
C MET A 80 -4.47 0.33 14.59
N LEU A 81 -3.18 0.18 14.93
CA LEU A 81 -2.74 -0.75 15.96
C LEU A 81 -3.39 -0.44 17.31
N LEU A 82 -3.39 0.82 17.76
CA LEU A 82 -4.01 1.22 19.03
C LEU A 82 -5.53 0.97 19.03
N MET A 83 -6.20 1.28 17.92
CA MET A 83 -7.64 1.03 17.77
C MET A 83 -7.95 -0.48 17.84
N LEU A 84 -7.17 -1.31 17.15
CA LEU A 84 -7.33 -2.76 17.15
C LEU A 84 -7.00 -3.39 18.50
N LEU A 85 -5.99 -2.89 19.20
CA LEU A 85 -5.65 -3.35 20.55
C LEU A 85 -6.79 -3.07 21.52
N THR A 86 -7.39 -1.89 21.42
CA THR A 86 -8.55 -1.51 22.23
C THR A 86 -9.78 -2.36 21.88
N GLN A 87 -10.00 -2.63 20.59
CA GLN A 87 -11.14 -3.42 20.12
C GLN A 87 -11.08 -4.90 20.51
N PHE A 88 -9.91 -5.55 20.33
CA PHE A 88 -9.77 -7.00 20.49
C PHE A 88 -9.13 -7.42 21.81
N ASN A 89 -8.58 -6.46 22.58
CA ASN A 89 -7.84 -6.71 23.81
C ASN A 89 -6.75 -7.81 23.65
N SER A 90 -6.15 -7.91 22.46
CA SER A 90 -5.23 -8.99 22.10
C SER A 90 -4.19 -8.54 21.08
N PHE A 91 -2.94 -8.44 21.52
CA PHE A 91 -1.82 -8.02 20.66
C PHE A 91 -1.60 -8.95 19.46
N TYR A 92 -1.75 -10.26 19.66
CA TYR A 92 -1.62 -11.24 18.58
C TYR A 92 -2.67 -11.03 17.49
N GLN A 93 -3.93 -10.81 17.87
CA GLN A 93 -5.00 -10.61 16.91
C GLN A 93 -4.85 -9.27 16.16
N SER A 94 -4.45 -8.21 16.86
CA SER A 94 -4.17 -6.91 16.23
C SER A 94 -3.04 -6.99 15.21
N LEU A 95 -1.94 -7.68 15.53
CA LEU A 95 -0.84 -7.90 14.57
C LEU A 95 -1.26 -8.77 13.39
N LEU A 96 -2.09 -9.80 13.63
CA LEU A 96 -2.61 -10.65 12.58
C LEU A 96 -3.47 -9.82 11.60
N ILE A 97 -4.29 -8.91 12.11
CA ILE A 97 -5.06 -7.98 11.27
C ILE A 97 -4.14 -7.08 10.45
N LEU A 98 -3.13 -6.47 11.06
CA LEU A 98 -2.17 -5.60 10.38
C LEU A 98 -1.31 -6.34 9.35
N SER A 99 -1.03 -7.64 9.54
CA SER A 99 -0.30 -8.44 8.55
C SER A 99 -1.00 -8.48 7.19
N ALA A 100 -2.32 -8.34 7.16
CA ALA A 100 -3.07 -8.29 5.92
C ALA A 100 -2.80 -7.01 5.10
N VAL A 101 -2.43 -5.90 5.76
CA VAL A 101 -1.98 -4.66 5.08
C VAL A 101 -0.66 -4.90 4.34
N VAL A 102 0.27 -5.64 4.94
CA VAL A 102 1.53 -6.02 4.28
C VAL A 102 1.25 -6.92 3.07
N MET A 103 0.30 -7.86 3.20
CA MET A 103 -0.11 -8.71 2.08
C MET A 103 -0.74 -7.92 0.93
N SER A 104 -1.53 -6.88 1.23
CA SER A 104 -2.11 -6.03 0.18
C SER A 104 -1.04 -5.20 -0.54
N PHE A 105 -0.04 -4.70 0.19
CA PHE A 105 1.12 -4.03 -0.41
C PHE A 105 1.86 -4.93 -1.41
N VAL A 106 2.13 -6.20 -1.05
CA VAL A 106 2.73 -7.16 -1.99
C VAL A 106 1.84 -7.37 -3.22
N GLY A 107 0.53 -7.46 -3.04
CA GLY A 107 -0.43 -7.58 -4.15
C GLY A 107 -0.42 -6.38 -5.10
N VAL A 108 -0.26 -5.17 -4.56
CA VAL A 108 -0.11 -3.94 -5.36
C VAL A 108 1.14 -4.01 -6.23
N LEU A 109 2.29 -4.34 -5.62
CA LEU A 109 3.56 -4.41 -6.34
C LEU A 109 3.52 -5.48 -7.44
N LEU A 110 2.96 -6.66 -7.14
CA LEU A 110 2.76 -7.71 -8.14
C LEU A 110 1.84 -7.26 -9.28
N GLY A 111 0.76 -6.53 -8.98
CA GLY A 111 -0.15 -5.98 -9.98
C GLY A 111 0.51 -4.99 -10.92
N LEU A 112 1.31 -4.07 -10.36
CA LEU A 112 2.09 -3.10 -11.15
C LEU A 112 3.13 -3.79 -12.03
N LEU A 113 3.81 -4.82 -11.49
CA LEU A 113 4.77 -5.64 -12.24
C LEU A 113 4.10 -6.34 -13.43
N ILE A 114 2.95 -6.99 -13.20
CA ILE A 114 2.20 -7.70 -14.26
C ILE A 114 1.70 -6.74 -15.33
N THR A 115 1.25 -5.54 -14.93
CA THR A 115 0.69 -4.55 -15.86
C THR A 115 1.78 -3.66 -16.48
N ASN A 116 3.05 -3.88 -16.11
CA ASN A 116 4.20 -3.08 -16.52
C ASN A 116 3.99 -1.57 -16.32
N LYS A 117 3.38 -1.19 -15.20
CA LYS A 117 3.15 0.21 -14.85
C LYS A 117 4.15 0.68 -13.81
N PRO A 118 4.66 1.92 -13.95
CA PRO A 118 5.60 2.45 -12.99
C PRO A 118 4.96 2.65 -11.62
N PHE A 119 5.75 2.44 -10.57
CA PHE A 119 5.35 2.83 -9.22
C PHE A 119 5.27 4.36 -9.15
N SER A 120 4.09 4.89 -8.85
CA SER A 120 3.89 6.32 -8.64
C SER A 120 3.70 6.55 -7.15
N SER A 121 4.63 7.26 -6.52
CA SER A 121 4.59 7.56 -5.09
C SER A 121 3.24 8.12 -4.64
N THR A 122 2.71 9.10 -5.36
CA THR A 122 1.43 9.74 -5.04
C THR A 122 0.26 8.76 -5.23
N MET A 123 0.08 8.21 -6.43
CA MET A 123 -1.11 7.42 -6.76
C MET A 123 -1.09 6.06 -6.04
N THR A 124 0.03 5.35 -6.10
CA THR A 124 0.18 4.05 -5.44
C THR A 124 0.18 4.21 -3.92
N GLY A 125 0.77 5.26 -3.37
CA GLY A 125 0.74 5.56 -1.93
C GLY A 125 -0.68 5.74 -1.39
N ILE A 126 -1.50 6.55 -2.07
CA ILE A 126 -2.92 6.73 -1.73
C ILE A 126 -3.68 5.39 -1.83
N SER A 127 -3.40 4.57 -2.84
CA SER A 127 -4.01 3.24 -2.98
C SER A 127 -3.66 2.32 -1.81
N ILE A 128 -2.41 2.32 -1.34
CA ILE A 128 -1.97 1.47 -0.23
C ILE A 128 -2.68 1.87 1.07
N VAL A 129 -2.77 3.16 1.37
CA VAL A 129 -3.50 3.66 2.54
C VAL A 129 -4.98 3.30 2.45
N THR A 130 -5.59 3.45 1.27
CA THR A 130 -6.99 3.06 1.03
C THR A 130 -7.19 1.55 1.22
N LEU A 131 -6.30 0.73 0.66
CA LEU A 131 -6.33 -0.72 0.79
C LEU A 131 -6.15 -1.18 2.23
N ALA A 132 -5.33 -0.48 3.03
CA ALA A 132 -5.15 -0.80 4.43
C ALA A 132 -6.49 -0.83 5.15
N GLY A 133 -7.34 0.19 4.96
CA GLY A 133 -8.69 0.22 5.55
C GLY A 133 -9.60 -0.90 5.06
N ILE A 134 -9.68 -1.11 3.74
CA ILE A 134 -10.56 -2.13 3.13
C ILE A 134 -10.17 -3.55 3.61
N VAL A 135 -8.88 -3.86 3.57
CA VAL A 135 -8.37 -5.21 3.89
C VAL A 135 -8.43 -5.47 5.39
N VAL A 136 -8.17 -4.45 6.22
CA VAL A 136 -8.34 -4.54 7.68
C VAL A 136 -9.80 -4.83 8.03
N ASN A 137 -10.77 -4.16 7.40
CA ASN A 137 -12.19 -4.40 7.65
C ASN A 137 -12.59 -5.86 7.37
N ASN A 138 -12.14 -6.43 6.27
CA ASN A 138 -12.41 -7.83 5.94
C ASN A 138 -11.86 -8.79 7.01
N ASN A 139 -10.70 -8.48 7.58
CA ASN A 139 -10.04 -9.31 8.59
C ASN A 139 -10.67 -9.15 9.99
N ILE A 140 -11.05 -7.92 10.38
CA ILE A 140 -11.76 -7.60 11.63
C ILE A 140 -13.02 -8.46 11.75
N VAL A 141 -13.85 -8.48 10.69
CA VAL A 141 -15.14 -9.19 10.72
C VAL A 141 -14.96 -10.71 10.92
N LEU A 142 -13.91 -11.29 10.34
CA LEU A 142 -13.58 -12.72 10.50
C LEU A 142 -13.13 -13.04 11.93
N ILE A 143 -12.21 -12.25 12.48
CA ILE A 143 -11.65 -12.46 13.82
C ILE A 143 -12.67 -12.19 14.91
N ASP A 144 -13.49 -11.14 14.77
CA ASP A 144 -14.60 -10.84 15.67
C ASP A 144 -15.57 -12.04 15.77
N THR A 145 -15.90 -12.62 14.61
CA THR A 145 -16.78 -13.79 14.54
C THR A 145 -16.16 -15.01 15.17
N PHE A 146 -14.87 -15.22 14.95
CA PHE A 146 -14.13 -16.27 15.64
C PHE A 146 -14.15 -16.09 17.16
N ASN A 147 -13.90 -14.88 17.66
CA ASN A 147 -13.91 -14.60 19.10
C ASN A 147 -15.30 -14.79 19.71
N ARG A 148 -16.35 -14.32 19.04
CA ARG A 148 -17.73 -14.53 19.48
C ARG A 148 -18.07 -16.01 19.55
N LEU A 149 -17.83 -16.77 18.48
CA LEU A 149 -18.09 -18.22 18.45
C LEU A 149 -17.25 -19.00 19.47
N LYS A 150 -16.02 -18.56 19.73
CA LYS A 150 -15.16 -19.13 20.79
C LYS A 150 -15.74 -18.90 22.19
N SER A 151 -16.38 -17.75 22.42
CA SER A 151 -17.08 -17.45 23.68
C SER A 151 -18.38 -18.26 23.80
N ASP A 152 -19.12 -18.41 22.70
CA ASP A 152 -20.40 -19.13 22.68
C ASP A 152 -20.22 -20.66 22.81
N MET A 153 -19.08 -21.19 22.35
CA MET A 153 -18.78 -22.62 22.30
C MET A 153 -17.43 -22.96 22.96
N PRO A 154 -17.25 -22.74 24.28
CA PRO A 154 -15.95 -22.83 24.95
C PRO A 154 -15.34 -24.24 24.98
N HIS A 155 -16.16 -25.28 24.86
CA HIS A 155 -15.73 -26.68 24.90
C HIS A 155 -15.48 -27.30 23.52
N GLU A 156 -15.79 -26.57 22.45
CA GLU A 156 -15.63 -27.07 21.09
C GLU A 156 -14.18 -26.95 20.60
N GLU A 157 -13.84 -27.78 19.62
CA GLU A 157 -12.52 -27.70 19.01
C GLU A 157 -12.36 -26.38 18.25
N ILE A 158 -11.25 -25.68 18.50
CA ILE A 158 -10.97 -24.38 17.86
C ILE A 158 -10.97 -24.48 16.34
N THR A 159 -10.51 -25.60 15.78
CA THR A 159 -10.57 -25.85 14.33
C THR A 159 -12.00 -25.89 13.80
N LYS A 160 -12.96 -26.40 14.58
CA LYS A 160 -14.38 -26.37 14.23
C LYS A 160 -14.92 -24.94 14.28
N ILE A 161 -14.57 -24.18 15.33
CA ILE A 161 -14.96 -22.77 15.48
C ILE A 161 -14.45 -21.92 14.30
N ILE A 162 -13.18 -22.08 13.92
CA ILE A 162 -12.57 -21.36 12.77
C ILE A 162 -13.31 -21.69 11.47
N LYS A 163 -13.63 -22.97 11.22
CA LYS A 163 -14.39 -23.38 10.02
C LYS A 163 -15.76 -22.72 9.96
N ILE A 164 -16.50 -22.70 11.08
CA ILE A 164 -17.82 -22.06 11.15
C ILE A 164 -17.68 -20.55 10.90
N ALA A 165 -16.71 -19.88 11.53
CA ALA A 165 -16.44 -18.46 11.33
C ALA A 165 -16.15 -18.14 9.84
N CYS A 166 -15.32 -18.95 9.20
CA CYS A 166 -15.00 -18.81 7.78
C CYS A 166 -16.23 -18.98 6.91
N MET A 167 -17.05 -20.02 7.14
CA MET A 167 -18.28 -20.25 6.37
C MET A 167 -19.27 -19.09 6.49
N GLN A 168 -19.40 -18.48 7.67
CA GLN A 168 -20.29 -17.35 7.90
C GLN A 168 -19.80 -16.06 7.21
N ARG A 169 -18.48 -15.86 7.10
CA ARG A 169 -17.90 -14.60 6.63
C ARG A 169 -17.38 -14.62 5.20
N LEU A 170 -17.17 -15.80 4.62
CA LEU A 170 -16.72 -15.95 3.24
C LEU A 170 -17.67 -15.20 2.27
N ARG A 171 -18.99 -15.38 2.41
CA ARG A 171 -19.96 -14.74 1.50
C ARG A 171 -19.94 -13.21 1.59
N PRO A 172 -20.07 -12.58 2.79
CA PRO A 172 -19.94 -11.13 2.91
C PRO A 172 -18.61 -10.57 2.40
N ILE A 173 -17.48 -11.20 2.76
CA ILE A 173 -16.15 -10.73 2.35
C ILE A 173 -16.02 -10.77 0.83
N LEU A 174 -16.35 -11.91 0.20
CA LEU A 174 -16.30 -12.04 -1.26
C LEU A 174 -17.23 -11.04 -1.97
N LEU A 175 -18.41 -10.75 -1.43
CA LEU A 175 -19.34 -9.80 -2.02
C LEU A 175 -18.75 -8.38 -2.04
N THR A 176 -18.19 -7.94 -0.91
CA THR A 176 -17.57 -6.61 -0.82
C THR A 176 -16.36 -6.48 -1.73
N THR A 177 -15.47 -7.49 -1.73
CA THR A 177 -14.25 -7.47 -2.53
C THR A 177 -14.57 -7.51 -4.02
N THR A 178 -15.51 -8.38 -4.42
CA THR A 178 -15.91 -8.50 -5.83
C THR A 178 -16.60 -7.22 -6.31
N THR A 179 -17.48 -6.62 -5.49
CA THR A 179 -18.13 -5.35 -5.83
C THR A 179 -17.10 -4.23 -6.03
N THR A 180 -16.10 -4.11 -5.15
CA THR A 180 -15.04 -3.10 -5.29
C THR A 180 -14.17 -3.36 -6.52
N ILE A 181 -13.80 -4.63 -6.76
CA ILE A 181 -13.03 -5.02 -7.95
C ILE A 181 -13.80 -4.65 -9.21
N LEU A 182 -15.06 -5.08 -9.35
CA LEU A 182 -15.88 -4.81 -10.52
C LEU A 182 -16.14 -3.31 -10.73
N GLY A 183 -16.30 -2.54 -9.65
CA GLY A 183 -16.49 -1.09 -9.73
C GLY A 183 -15.26 -0.34 -10.25
N LEU A 184 -14.06 -0.82 -9.92
CA LEU A 184 -12.80 -0.21 -10.36
C LEU A 184 -12.19 -0.87 -11.59
N LEU A 185 -12.70 -2.04 -12.01
CA LEU A 185 -12.15 -2.84 -13.10
C LEU A 185 -12.08 -2.09 -14.44
N PRO A 186 -13.12 -1.35 -14.89
CA PRO A 186 -13.04 -0.64 -16.17
C PRO A 186 -11.91 0.39 -16.15
N LEU A 187 -11.80 1.15 -15.07
CA LEU A 187 -10.76 2.16 -14.89
C LEU A 187 -9.36 1.54 -14.78
N ALA A 188 -9.26 0.40 -14.09
CA ALA A 188 -8.02 -0.37 -14.01
C ALA A 188 -7.59 -0.94 -15.38
N LEU A 189 -8.54 -1.29 -16.25
CA LEU A 189 -8.27 -1.78 -17.61
C LEU A 189 -8.01 -0.67 -18.63
N GLY A 190 -8.07 0.60 -18.22
CA GLY A 190 -7.83 1.73 -19.12
C GLY A 190 -9.08 2.23 -19.86
N LEU A 191 -10.27 1.81 -19.42
CA LEU A 191 -11.54 2.14 -20.04
C LEU A 191 -12.22 3.28 -19.29
N SER A 192 -12.63 4.32 -20.02
CA SER A 192 -13.50 5.38 -19.53
C SER A 192 -14.92 5.11 -20.02
N VAL A 193 -15.81 4.74 -19.10
CA VAL A 193 -17.22 4.45 -19.40
C VAL A 193 -18.04 5.70 -19.14
N ASP A 194 -18.56 6.32 -20.20
CA ASP A 194 -19.57 7.38 -20.08
C ASP A 194 -20.98 6.76 -20.18
N ILE A 195 -21.66 6.68 -19.03
CA ILE A 195 -22.99 6.09 -18.92
C ILE A 195 -24.06 7.03 -19.54
N ILE A 196 -23.85 8.34 -19.50
CA ILE A 196 -24.82 9.34 -19.97
C ILE A 196 -24.68 9.51 -21.48
N GLY A 197 -23.44 9.65 -21.97
CA GLY A 197 -23.11 9.75 -23.39
C GLY A 197 -23.18 8.41 -24.13
N ARG A 198 -23.24 7.27 -23.41
CA ARG A 198 -23.18 5.89 -23.94
C ARG A 198 -21.94 5.65 -24.82
N ASP A 199 -20.81 6.20 -24.41
CA ASP A 199 -19.52 6.06 -25.09
C ASP A 199 -18.52 5.33 -24.19
N ILE A 200 -17.66 4.53 -24.80
CA ILE A 200 -16.55 3.85 -24.14
C ILE A 200 -15.28 4.36 -24.81
N SER A 201 -14.61 5.29 -24.13
CA SER A 201 -13.33 5.84 -24.60
C SER A 201 -12.17 5.13 -23.93
N VAL A 202 -11.19 4.71 -24.74
CA VAL A 202 -9.94 4.10 -24.26
C VAL A 202 -8.88 5.20 -24.18
N GLY A 203 -8.22 5.34 -23.04
CA GLY A 203 -7.15 6.35 -22.87
C GLY A 203 -7.65 7.80 -22.74
N SER A 204 -8.80 8.01 -22.08
CA SER A 204 -9.23 9.36 -21.68
C SER A 204 -8.26 9.95 -20.64
N ARG A 205 -8.19 11.28 -20.54
CA ARG A 205 -7.35 11.98 -19.53
C ARG A 205 -7.62 11.51 -18.09
N VAL A 206 -8.86 11.10 -17.80
CA VAL A 206 -9.24 10.53 -16.49
C VAL A 206 -8.56 9.17 -16.28
N VAL A 207 -8.51 8.34 -17.31
CA VAL A 207 -7.84 7.04 -17.23
C VAL A 207 -6.35 7.21 -16.95
N ASP A 208 -5.67 8.15 -17.61
CA ASP A 208 -4.23 8.36 -17.41
C ASP A 208 -3.89 8.69 -15.95
N TRP A 209 -4.70 9.53 -15.32
CA TRP A 209 -4.49 9.94 -13.92
C TRP A 209 -4.87 8.85 -12.91
N TRP A 210 -5.99 8.15 -13.14
CA TRP A 210 -6.58 7.28 -12.12
C TRP A 210 -6.32 5.78 -12.34
N SER A 211 -5.78 5.38 -13.49
CA SER A 211 -5.56 3.96 -13.80
C SER A 211 -4.53 3.29 -12.89
N ASN A 212 -3.44 3.99 -12.52
CA ASN A 212 -2.45 3.47 -11.57
C ASN A 212 -3.06 3.23 -10.19
N LEU A 213 -3.91 4.15 -9.73
CA LEU A 213 -4.62 4.04 -8.47
C LEU A 213 -5.58 2.83 -8.49
N ALA A 214 -6.40 2.73 -9.54
CA ALA A 214 -7.39 1.67 -9.69
C ALA A 214 -6.76 0.28 -9.83
N GLN A 215 -5.71 0.14 -10.64
CA GLN A 215 -4.98 -1.12 -10.78
C GLN A 215 -4.39 -1.58 -9.46
N SER A 216 -3.72 -0.66 -8.74
CA SER A 216 -3.15 -0.96 -7.42
C SER A 216 -4.23 -1.49 -6.47
N ILE A 217 -5.41 -0.86 -6.41
CA ILE A 217 -6.51 -1.32 -5.55
C ILE A 217 -7.04 -2.68 -6.01
N VAL A 218 -7.31 -2.88 -7.30
CA VAL A 218 -7.86 -4.14 -7.82
C VAL A 218 -6.93 -5.31 -7.54
N PHE A 219 -5.65 -5.19 -7.87
CA PHE A 219 -4.68 -6.27 -7.65
C PHE A 219 -4.36 -6.47 -6.17
N GLY A 220 -4.15 -5.37 -5.42
CA GLY A 220 -3.89 -5.42 -3.99
C GLY A 220 -5.04 -6.08 -3.22
N LEU A 221 -6.28 -5.73 -3.54
CA LEU A 221 -7.47 -6.34 -2.91
C LEU A 221 -7.67 -7.79 -3.33
N SER A 222 -7.49 -8.10 -4.62
CA SER A 222 -7.64 -9.48 -5.12
C SER A 222 -6.65 -10.43 -4.45
N PHE A 223 -5.38 -10.04 -4.42
CA PHE A 223 -4.31 -10.83 -3.84
C PHE A 223 -4.43 -10.94 -2.32
N SER A 224 -4.65 -9.82 -1.61
CA SER A 224 -4.80 -9.83 -0.15
C SER A 224 -6.04 -10.60 0.29
N THR A 225 -7.15 -10.53 -0.42
CA THR A 225 -8.38 -11.25 -0.05
C THR A 225 -8.15 -12.76 -0.11
N LEU A 226 -7.55 -13.25 -1.20
CA LEU A 226 -7.23 -14.67 -1.36
C LEU A 226 -6.27 -15.14 -0.25
N LEU A 227 -5.20 -14.38 0.00
CA LEU A 227 -4.24 -14.70 1.04
C LEU A 227 -4.85 -14.65 2.44
N THR A 228 -5.59 -13.60 2.78
CA THR A 228 -6.16 -13.40 4.13
C THR A 228 -7.18 -14.48 4.46
N LEU A 229 -8.00 -14.91 3.48
CA LEU A 229 -8.97 -16.00 3.66
C LEU A 229 -8.32 -17.36 3.99
N ILE A 230 -7.06 -17.57 3.62
CA ILE A 230 -6.32 -18.81 3.92
C ILE A 230 -5.40 -18.60 5.14
N PHE A 231 -4.64 -17.51 5.12
CA PHE A 231 -3.63 -17.18 6.12
C PHE A 231 -4.24 -16.85 7.48
N THR A 232 -5.28 -16.01 7.55
CA THR A 232 -5.86 -15.64 8.85
C THR A 232 -6.40 -16.85 9.61
N PRO A 233 -7.22 -17.74 9.01
CA PRO A 233 -7.66 -18.96 9.68
C PRO A 233 -6.51 -19.87 10.11
N ALA A 234 -5.49 -20.02 9.26
CA ALA A 234 -4.32 -20.83 9.58
C ALA A 234 -3.55 -20.26 10.78
N ALA A 235 -3.31 -18.94 10.78
CA ALA A 235 -2.62 -18.23 11.86
C ALA A 235 -3.41 -18.30 13.17
N LEU A 236 -4.74 -18.08 13.16
CA LEU A 236 -5.59 -18.23 14.34
C LEU A 236 -5.54 -19.62 14.99
N SER A 237 -5.21 -20.66 14.22
CA SER A 237 -5.08 -22.03 14.73
C SER A 237 -3.78 -22.30 15.51
N ILE A 238 -2.79 -21.40 15.43
CA ILE A 238 -1.44 -21.59 15.97
C ILE A 238 -1.39 -21.45 17.50
N PRO A 239 -1.86 -20.35 18.13
CA PRO A 239 -1.68 -20.13 19.57
C PRO A 239 -2.20 -21.27 20.47
N PRO A 240 -3.39 -21.86 20.19
CA PRO A 240 -3.90 -22.95 21.01
C PRO A 240 -3.10 -24.25 20.88
N LYS A 241 -2.54 -24.52 19.68
CA LYS A 241 -1.67 -25.68 19.47
C LYS A 241 -0.35 -25.52 20.21
N ILE A 242 0.22 -24.32 20.23
CA ILE A 242 1.43 -24.01 21.00
C ILE A 242 1.17 -24.21 22.50
N LYS A 243 0.06 -23.69 23.03
CA LYS A 243 -0.27 -23.86 24.46
C LYS A 243 -0.38 -25.34 24.85
N ARG A 244 -1.13 -26.14 24.07
CA ARG A 244 -1.24 -27.60 24.29
C ARG A 244 0.09 -28.32 24.19
N PHE A 245 0.98 -27.89 23.28
CA PHE A 245 2.31 -28.48 23.14
C PHE A 245 3.22 -28.17 24.34
N LEU A 246 3.16 -26.94 24.85
CA LEU A 246 3.91 -26.53 26.05
C LEU A 246 3.42 -27.27 27.31
N GLU A 247 2.11 -27.32 27.52
CA GLU A 247 1.50 -28.07 28.66
C GLU A 247 1.89 -29.56 28.62
N LYS A 248 1.91 -30.17 27.43
CA LYS A 248 2.34 -31.57 27.26
C LYS A 248 3.82 -31.77 27.59
N ARG A 249 4.67 -30.78 27.31
CA ARG A 249 6.10 -30.83 27.67
C ARG A 249 6.34 -30.66 29.17
N GLU A 250 5.60 -29.78 29.84
CA GLU A 250 5.67 -29.65 31.29
C GLU A 250 5.20 -30.93 32.00
N GLN A 251 4.12 -31.55 31.53
CA GLN A 251 3.63 -32.83 32.09
C GLN A 251 4.65 -33.97 31.93
N LEU A 252 5.38 -34.02 30.81
CA LEU A 252 6.45 -34.99 30.57
C LEU A 252 7.70 -34.75 31.42
N GLN A 253 7.92 -33.52 31.92
CA GLN A 253 9.03 -33.19 32.82
C GLN A 253 8.68 -33.45 34.30
N ILE A 254 7.40 -33.32 34.69
CA ILE A 254 6.94 -33.49 36.08
C ILE A 254 6.71 -34.97 36.44
N ASN A 255 6.36 -35.82 35.48
CA ASN A 255 6.18 -37.26 35.71
C ASN A 255 7.05 -38.07 34.72
N PRO A 256 8.36 -38.16 34.96
CA PRO A 256 9.22 -39.06 34.20
C PRO A 256 8.87 -40.48 34.62
N GLN A 257 8.17 -41.22 33.75
CA GLN A 257 8.19 -42.67 33.84
C GLN A 257 9.59 -43.20 33.52
#